data_AF-A0A7V2SVT5-F1
#
_entry.id   AF-A0A7V2SVT5-F1
#
_cell.length_a   1.000
_cell.length_b   1.000
_cell.length_c   1.000
_cell.angle_alpha   90.00
_cell.angle_beta   90.00
_cell.angle_gamma   90.00
#
_symmetry.space_group_name_H-M   'P 1'
#
loop_
_entity.id
_entity.type
_entity.pdbx_description
1 polymer ?
#
loop_
_entity_poly.entity_id
_entity_poly.type
_entity_poly.pdbx_seq_one_letter_code
_entity_poly.pdbx_strand_id
1 'polypeptide(L)'
;MISREKERKMYFIDNGYLQTFYISQNIGKKLENAVAANLFFSDTPLRYFRNSTEIDFLLEGGIPVQVSYRLSEPVTFEREVKALVNFLEYSGSDVGYIITWNEADTIKRDGKTIKILPAWYFLLFGNGPGDADFFNPSPLDGR
;
A
#
# COMPACT_ATOMS: atom_id res chain seq x y z
N MET A 1 -26.54 0.03 23.61
CA MET A 1 -25.56 0.82 22.81
C MET A 1 -25.10 -0.11 21.69
N ILE A 2 -25.52 0.12 20.45
CA ILE A 2 -25.25 -0.78 19.32
C ILE A 2 -23.74 -0.77 19.09
N SER A 3 -23.09 -1.91 19.31
CA SER A 3 -21.70 -2.13 18.93
C SER A 3 -21.60 -1.94 17.42
N ARG A 4 -20.89 -0.90 17.00
CA ARG A 4 -20.54 -0.69 15.60
C ARG A 4 -19.61 -1.83 15.18
N GLU A 5 -20.19 -2.92 14.70
CA GLU A 5 -19.47 -4.03 14.07
C GLU A 5 -18.61 -3.44 12.95
N LYS A 6 -17.30 -3.41 13.19
CA LYS A 6 -16.34 -2.69 12.35
C LYS A 6 -16.00 -3.59 11.16
N GLU A 7 -16.48 -3.24 9.97
CA GLU A 7 -16.38 -4.01 8.73
C GLU A 7 -14.96 -4.60 8.50
N ARG A 8 -14.88 -5.91 8.26
CA ARG A 8 -13.65 -6.59 7.81
C ARG A 8 -13.40 -6.22 6.35
N LYS A 9 -12.18 -5.84 5.97
CA LYS A 9 -11.84 -5.66 4.55
C LYS A 9 -11.90 -7.04 3.87
N MET A 10 -12.73 -7.17 2.83
CA MET A 10 -12.85 -8.37 2.00
C MET A 10 -12.31 -8.04 0.61
N TYR A 11 -11.46 -8.92 0.08
CA TYR A 11 -10.85 -8.79 -1.24
C TYR A 11 -11.27 -9.96 -2.11
N PHE A 12 -11.53 -9.68 -3.39
CA PHE A 12 -11.91 -10.71 -4.35
C PHE A 12 -10.68 -11.19 -5.10
N ILE A 13 -10.55 -12.51 -5.22
CA ILE A 13 -9.49 -13.18 -5.97
C ILE A 13 -9.69 -12.96 -7.48
N ASP A 14 -10.94 -12.98 -7.94
CA ASP A 14 -11.29 -12.76 -9.35
C ASP A 14 -11.78 -11.32 -9.58
N ASN A 15 -11.05 -10.57 -10.40
CA ASN A 15 -11.40 -9.21 -10.80
C ASN A 15 -12.67 -9.14 -11.69
N GLY A 16 -13.08 -10.24 -12.33
CA GLY A 16 -14.34 -10.35 -13.07
C GLY A 16 -15.56 -10.23 -12.15
N TYR A 17 -15.53 -10.87 -10.98
CA TYR A 17 -16.59 -10.74 -9.97
C TYR A 17 -16.67 -9.34 -9.35
N LEU A 18 -15.53 -8.65 -9.24
CA LEU A 18 -15.46 -7.24 -8.81
C LEU A 18 -16.25 -6.29 -9.70
N GLN A 19 -16.23 -6.54 -11.00
CA GLN A 19 -16.97 -5.78 -11.99
C GLN A 19 -18.47 -6.14 -11.98
N THR A 20 -18.81 -7.39 -11.69
CA THR A 20 -20.19 -7.90 -11.71
C THR A 20 -20.98 -7.59 -10.43
N PHE A 21 -20.37 -7.54 -9.24
CA PHE A 21 -21.15 -7.52 -7.99
C PHE A 21 -21.00 -6.30 -7.05
N TYR A 22 -19.89 -5.54 -6.97
CA TYR A 22 -19.79 -4.50 -5.91
C TYR A 22 -18.94 -3.23 -6.16
N ILE A 23 -18.05 -3.16 -7.16
CA ILE A 23 -17.07 -2.06 -7.27
C ILE A 23 -17.07 -1.41 -8.66
N SER A 24 -18.24 -1.22 -9.27
CA SER A 24 -18.27 -0.63 -10.63
C SER A 24 -17.83 0.84 -10.66
N GLN A 25 -17.97 1.60 -9.57
CA GLN A 25 -17.74 3.05 -9.56
C GLN A 25 -16.52 3.57 -8.76
N ASN A 26 -15.85 2.78 -7.93
CA ASN A 26 -14.71 3.26 -7.12
C ASN A 26 -13.38 2.68 -7.60
N ILE A 27 -12.69 3.43 -8.48
CA ILE A 27 -11.43 2.99 -9.09
C ILE A 27 -10.29 2.82 -8.08
N GLY A 28 -10.30 3.58 -6.98
CA GLY A 28 -9.34 3.41 -5.88
C GLY A 28 -9.48 2.04 -5.20
N LYS A 29 -10.71 1.60 -4.92
CA LYS A 29 -10.97 0.27 -4.37
C LYS A 29 -10.59 -0.86 -5.34
N LYS A 30 -10.74 -0.67 -6.65
CA LYS A 30 -10.26 -1.64 -7.65
C LYS A 30 -8.75 -1.78 -7.59
N LEU A 31 -8.04 -0.65 -7.49
CA LEU A 31 -6.59 -0.66 -7.37
C LEU A 31 -6.14 -1.32 -6.06
N GLU A 32 -6.76 -0.97 -4.93
CA GLU A 32 -6.52 -1.61 -3.63
C GLU A 32 -6.70 -3.14 -3.72
N ASN A 33 -7.77 -3.60 -4.38
CA ASN A 33 -7.99 -5.03 -4.58
C ASN A 33 -6.92 -5.68 -5.47
N ALA A 34 -6.52 -5.02 -6.56
CA ALA A 34 -5.48 -5.55 -7.44
C ALA A 34 -4.16 -5.74 -6.67
N VAL A 35 -3.78 -4.77 -5.83
CA VAL A 35 -2.63 -4.87 -4.94
C VAL A 35 -2.79 -6.00 -3.93
N ALA A 36 -3.96 -6.13 -3.29
CA ALA A 36 -4.24 -7.21 -2.35
C ALA A 36 -4.14 -8.60 -2.99
N ALA A 37 -4.74 -8.79 -4.17
CA ALA A 37 -4.70 -10.05 -4.91
C ALA A 37 -3.26 -10.42 -5.29
N ASN A 38 -2.51 -9.44 -5.79
CA ASN A 38 -1.10 -9.62 -6.15
C ASN A 38 -0.24 -10.07 -4.96
N LEU A 39 -0.40 -9.40 -3.82
CA LEU A 39 0.31 -9.77 -2.60
C LEU A 39 -0.09 -11.17 -2.11
N PHE A 40 -1.36 -11.54 -2.20
CA PHE A 40 -1.85 -12.86 -1.82
C PHE A 40 -1.24 -13.99 -2.67
N PHE A 41 -1.05 -13.77 -3.97
CA PHE A 41 -0.47 -14.77 -4.87
C PHE A 41 1.06 -14.86 -4.81
N SER A 42 1.73 -13.93 -4.12
CA SER A 42 3.19 -13.85 -4.07
C SER A 42 3.82 -14.61 -2.90
N ASP A 43 3.03 -15.43 -2.18
CA ASP A 43 3.39 -16.08 -0.91
C ASP A 43 3.90 -15.11 0.19
N THR A 44 3.76 -13.80 0.00
CA THR A 44 4.12 -12.78 0.98
C THR A 44 3.13 -12.81 2.14
N PRO A 45 3.56 -13.03 3.40
CA PRO A 45 2.67 -13.02 4.55
C PRO A 45 2.00 -11.66 4.70
N LEU A 46 0.69 -11.61 4.43
CA LEU A 46 -0.07 -10.37 4.42
C LEU A 46 -0.78 -10.16 5.76
N ARG A 47 -0.44 -9.08 6.47
CA ARG A 47 -1.12 -8.68 7.71
C ARG A 47 -1.86 -7.37 7.48
N TYR A 48 -3.13 -7.32 7.88
CA TYR A 48 -3.88 -6.08 7.90
C TYR A 48 -3.65 -5.39 9.24
N PHE A 49 -3.13 -4.16 9.21
CA PHE A 49 -2.91 -3.38 10.42
C PHE A 49 -3.96 -2.29 10.56
N ARG A 50 -4.78 -2.37 11.61
CA ARG A 50 -5.85 -1.39 11.87
C ARG A 50 -5.71 -0.81 13.27
N ASN A 51 -4.87 0.21 13.42
CA ASN A 51 -4.84 1.06 14.62
C ASN A 51 -5.52 2.42 14.32
N SER A 52 -5.34 3.43 15.17
CA SER A 52 -5.90 4.80 15.00
C SER A 52 -5.57 5.48 13.66
N THR A 53 -4.55 4.97 12.98
CA THR A 53 -4.15 5.35 11.62
C THR A 53 -4.31 4.14 10.71
N GLU A 54 -5.22 4.22 9.73
CA GLU A 54 -5.57 3.09 8.85
C GLU A 54 -4.52 2.99 7.73
N ILE A 55 -3.67 1.95 7.81
CA ILE A 55 -2.77 1.54 6.73
C ILE A 55 -3.45 0.39 5.98
N ASP A 56 -3.37 0.37 4.65
CA ASP A 56 -4.08 -0.64 3.85
C ASP A 56 -3.48 -2.03 4.02
N PHE A 57 -2.15 -2.14 3.93
CA PHE A 57 -1.42 -3.40 4.04
C PHE A 57 -0.15 -3.25 4.90
N LEU A 58 0.14 -4.28 5.69
CA LEU A 58 1.41 -4.43 6.38
C LEU A 58 2.06 -5.74 5.92
N LEU A 59 3.21 -5.61 5.25
CA LEU A 59 3.96 -6.76 4.75
C LEU A 59 4.83 -7.37 5.86
N GLU A 60 5.42 -8.52 5.56
CA GLU A 60 6.48 -9.10 6.38
C GLU A 60 7.63 -8.08 6.58
N GLY A 61 8.29 -8.14 7.75
CA GLY A 61 9.28 -7.12 8.14
C GLY A 61 8.69 -5.79 8.61
N GLY A 62 7.36 -5.66 8.67
CA GLY A 62 6.70 -4.46 9.22
C GLY A 62 6.61 -3.30 8.23
N ILE A 63 6.72 -3.58 6.93
CA ILE A 63 6.70 -2.56 5.88
C ILE A 63 5.25 -2.12 5.60
N PRO A 64 4.90 -0.84 5.84
CA PRO A 64 3.56 -0.35 5.56
C PRO A 64 3.39 0.03 4.09
N VAL A 65 2.26 -0.38 3.51
CA VAL A 65 1.88 -0.07 2.13
C VAL A 65 0.47 0.52 2.14
N GLN A 66 0.33 1.73 1.58
CA GLN A 66 -0.95 2.35 1.28
C GLN A 66 -1.23 2.31 -0.22
N VAL A 67 -2.51 2.43 -0.60
CA VAL A 67 -2.92 2.48 -1.99
C VAL A 67 -3.78 3.71 -2.23
N SER A 68 -3.37 4.54 -3.20
CA SER A 68 -4.14 5.72 -3.58
C SER A 68 -4.12 5.89 -5.10
N TYR A 69 -5.29 5.99 -5.73
CA TYR A 69 -5.36 6.08 -7.19
C TYR A 69 -4.59 7.28 -7.75
N ARG A 70 -4.67 8.44 -7.08
CA ARG A 70 -3.97 9.68 -7.45
C ARG A 70 -3.55 10.45 -6.20
N LEU A 71 -2.36 11.04 -6.26
CA LEU A 71 -1.85 11.92 -5.20
C LEU A 71 -1.80 13.40 -5.62
N SER A 72 -2.27 13.73 -6.83
CA SER A 72 -2.33 15.10 -7.34
C SER A 72 -3.18 16.07 -6.50
N GLU A 73 -4.13 15.55 -5.72
CA GLU A 73 -4.99 16.34 -4.84
C GLU A 73 -4.29 16.60 -3.49
N PRO A 74 -3.99 17.87 -3.12
CA PRO A 74 -3.20 18.18 -1.93
C PRO A 74 -3.79 17.62 -0.63
N VAL A 75 -5.12 17.58 -0.52
CA VAL A 75 -5.82 17.04 0.65
C VAL A 75 -5.61 15.53 0.77
N THR A 76 -5.72 14.80 -0.34
CA THR A 76 -5.46 13.36 -0.38
C THR A 76 -3.99 13.06 -0.08
N PHE A 77 -3.09 13.81 -0.72
CA PHE A 77 -1.65 13.70 -0.48
C PHE A 77 -1.30 13.84 1.00
N GLU A 78 -1.71 14.96 1.64
CA GLU A 78 -1.39 15.20 3.04
C GLU A 78 -2.01 14.14 3.97
N ARG A 79 -3.20 13.64 3.63
CA ARG A 79 -3.85 12.58 4.41
C ARG A 79 -3.07 11.27 4.35
N GLU A 80 -2.71 10.80 3.15
CA GLU A 80 -1.97 9.54 2.98
C GLU A 80 -0.57 9.65 3.61
N VAL A 81 0.17 10.70 3.27
CA VAL A 81 1.54 10.92 3.76
C VAL A 81 1.56 11.01 5.29
N LYS A 82 0.66 11.78 5.89
CA LYS A 82 0.59 11.91 7.36
C LYS A 82 0.22 10.59 8.04
N ALA A 83 -0.72 9.84 7.46
CA ALA A 83 -1.08 8.53 7.99
C ALA A 83 0.13 7.58 7.99
N LEU A 84 0.88 7.57 6.90
CA LEU A 84 2.05 6.72 6.77
C LEU A 84 3.19 7.16 7.72
N VAL A 85 3.48 8.46 7.82
CA VAL A 85 4.47 9.00 8.78
C VAL A 85 4.13 8.61 10.22
N ASN A 86 2.88 8.83 10.66
CA ASN A 86 2.46 8.47 12.01
C ASN A 86 2.66 6.98 12.31
N PHE A 87 2.38 6.11 11.33
CA PHE A 87 2.61 4.68 11.48
C PHE A 87 4.11 4.35 11.55
N LEU A 88 4.94 4.97 10.72
CA LEU A 88 6.39 4.78 10.72
C LEU A 88 7.03 5.22 12.04
N GLU A 89 6.57 6.32 12.62
CA GLU A 89 6.96 6.76 13.96
C GLU A 89 6.58 5.73 15.03
N TYR A 90 5.32 5.28 15.02
CA TYR A 90 4.82 4.29 15.99
C TYR A 90 5.54 2.94 15.90
N SER A 91 5.81 2.48 14.67
CA SER A 91 6.44 1.17 14.41
C SER A 91 7.96 1.17 14.54
N GLY A 92 8.60 2.35 14.56
CA GLY A 92 10.05 2.48 14.51
C GLY A 92 10.67 2.20 13.13
N SER A 93 9.85 2.00 12.10
CA SER A 93 10.33 1.81 10.72
C SER A 93 10.65 3.14 10.05
N ASP A 94 11.59 3.18 9.12
CA ASP A 94 12.00 4.40 8.41
C ASP A 94 11.45 4.51 6.99
N VAL A 95 10.90 3.43 6.45
CA VAL A 95 10.46 3.36 5.05
C VAL A 95 9.04 2.85 4.93
N GLY A 96 8.21 3.56 4.17
CA GLY A 96 6.85 3.15 3.78
C GLY A 96 6.57 3.37 2.31
N TYR A 97 5.47 2.81 1.82
CA TYR A 97 5.14 2.79 0.39
C TYR A 97 3.72 3.30 0.14
N ILE A 98 3.56 4.05 -0.95
CA ILE A 98 2.25 4.37 -1.51
C ILE A 98 2.21 3.86 -2.95
N ILE A 99 1.32 2.92 -3.23
CA ILE A 99 1.07 2.41 -4.58
C ILE A 99 0.02 3.28 -5.25
N THR A 100 0.37 3.86 -6.39
CA THR A 100 -0.52 4.74 -7.15
C THR A 100 -0.88 4.16 -8.50
N TRP A 101 -1.83 4.76 -9.22
CA TRP A 101 -2.13 4.29 -10.57
C TRP A 101 -0.91 4.37 -11.50
N ASN A 102 -0.21 5.52 -11.51
CA ASN A 102 0.89 5.77 -12.46
C ASN A 102 1.93 6.81 -12.00
N GLU A 103 1.88 7.25 -10.75
CA GLU A 103 2.79 8.26 -10.20
C GLU A 103 3.99 7.57 -9.53
N ALA A 104 5.17 8.17 -9.67
CA ALA A 104 6.41 7.70 -9.07
C ALA A 104 7.16 8.88 -8.43
N ASP A 105 7.54 8.76 -7.17
CA ASP A 105 8.24 9.82 -6.43
C ASP A 105 8.87 9.27 -5.14
N THR A 106 9.67 10.08 -4.44
CA THR A 106 10.17 9.80 -3.09
C THR A 106 10.04 11.02 -2.21
N ILE A 107 9.26 10.87 -1.14
CA ILE A 107 9.04 11.91 -0.14
C ILE A 107 9.91 11.63 1.08
N LYS A 108 10.61 12.66 1.56
CA LYS A 108 11.30 12.63 2.85
C LYS A 108 10.60 13.58 3.81
N ARG A 109 10.11 13.07 4.94
CA ARG A 109 9.37 13.86 5.94
C ARG A 109 9.63 13.30 7.33
N ASP A 110 10.01 14.16 8.27
CA ASP A 110 10.24 13.80 9.68
C ASP A 110 11.25 12.64 9.87
N GLY A 111 12.30 12.61 9.04
CA GLY A 111 13.31 11.54 9.04
C GLY A 111 12.84 10.22 8.42
N LYS A 112 11.59 10.15 7.97
CA LYS A 112 10.99 9.00 7.29
C LYS A 112 11.05 9.15 5.78
N THR A 113 11.13 8.04 5.08
CA THR A 113 11.12 7.96 3.61
C THR A 113 9.85 7.26 3.14
N ILE A 114 9.09 7.91 2.27
CA ILE A 114 7.91 7.35 1.64
C ILE A 114 8.19 7.22 0.15
N LYS A 115 8.16 6.00 -0.36
CA LYS A 115 8.32 5.73 -1.79
C LYS A 115 6.95 5.62 -2.45
N ILE A 116 6.76 6.42 -3.49
CA ILE A 116 5.57 6.38 -4.33
C ILE A 116 5.90 5.54 -5.57
N LEU A 117 5.15 4.47 -5.77
CA LEU A 117 5.37 3.52 -6.87
C LEU A 117 4.12 3.39 -7.74
N PRO A 118 4.27 3.35 -9.07
CA PRO A 118 3.18 2.99 -9.97
C PRO A 118 2.71 1.55 -9.75
N ALA A 119 1.42 1.32 -9.88
CA ALA A 119 0.80 0.02 -9.72
C ALA A 119 1.32 -1.00 -10.72
N TRP A 120 1.46 -0.61 -12.00
CA TRP A 120 2.01 -1.51 -13.02
C TRP A 120 3.42 -1.98 -12.66
N TYR A 121 4.24 -1.10 -12.06
CA TYR A 121 5.60 -1.44 -11.66
C TYR A 121 5.57 -2.41 -10.47
N PHE A 122 4.76 -2.12 -9.47
CA PHE A 122 4.55 -2.99 -8.32
C PHE A 122 4.02 -4.38 -8.71
N LEU A 123 3.03 -4.45 -9.59
CA LEU A 123 2.40 -5.70 -10.01
C LEU A 123 3.31 -6.57 -10.91
N LEU A 124 4.19 -5.95 -11.69
CA LEU A 124 5.12 -6.69 -12.57
C LEU A 124 6.40 -7.12 -11.86
N PHE A 125 6.90 -6.31 -10.92
CA PHE A 125 8.24 -6.49 -10.34
C PHE A 125 8.23 -6.75 -8.83
N GLY A 126 7.11 -6.52 -8.13
CA GLY A 126 7.02 -6.62 -6.67
C GLY A 126 6.90 -8.05 -6.10
N ASN A 127 7.06 -9.09 -6.94
CA ASN A 127 6.76 -10.49 -6.59
C ASN A 127 7.92 -11.47 -6.87
N GLY A 128 9.14 -10.99 -7.14
CA GLY A 128 10.28 -11.88 -7.39
C GLY A 128 10.65 -12.71 -6.14
N PRO A 129 10.92 -14.02 -6.24
CA PRO A 129 11.22 -14.92 -5.10
C PRO A 129 12.60 -14.67 -4.44
N GLY A 130 13.03 -13.41 -4.34
CA GLY A 130 14.25 -12.97 -3.66
C GLY A 130 14.23 -11.50 -3.23
N ASP A 131 13.18 -10.73 -3.52
CA ASP A 131 13.25 -9.27 -3.48
C ASP A 131 12.72 -8.64 -2.17
N ALA A 132 13.14 -9.16 -1.02
CA ALA A 132 13.15 -8.34 0.21
C ALA A 132 13.97 -7.04 0.00
N ASP A 133 14.89 -7.05 -0.97
CA ASP A 133 15.68 -5.92 -1.45
C ASP A 133 14.86 -4.87 -2.22
N PHE A 134 13.67 -5.19 -2.74
CA PHE A 134 12.80 -4.20 -3.40
C PHE A 134 12.34 -3.12 -2.42
N PHE A 135 11.98 -3.55 -1.20
CA PHE A 135 11.58 -2.66 -0.13
C PHE A 135 12.77 -2.13 0.70
N ASN A 136 13.98 -2.65 0.48
CA ASN A 136 15.23 -2.23 1.11
C ASN A 136 16.38 -2.15 0.08
N PRO A 137 16.34 -1.20 -0.88
CA PRO A 137 17.42 -1.09 -1.83
C PRO A 137 18.67 -0.64 -1.07
N SER A 138 19.73 -1.45 -1.14
CA SER A 138 21.07 -0.95 -0.84
C SER A 138 21.30 0.32 -1.67
N PRO A 139 22.01 1.35 -1.14
CA PRO A 139 22.34 2.53 -1.91
C PRO A 139 22.99 2.06 -3.20
N LEU A 140 22.36 2.36 -4.35
CA LEU A 140 22.84 1.93 -5.65
C LEU A 140 24.32 2.30 -5.75
N ASP A 141 25.18 1.26 -5.79
CA ASP A 141 26.61 1.43 -6.03
C ASP A 141 26.75 2.15 -7.36
N GLY A 142 27.38 3.32 -7.31
CA GLY A 142 27.58 4.18 -8.46
C GLY A 142 28.39 3.46 -9.52
N ARG A 143 27.72 3.09 -10.60
CA ARG A 143 28.35 2.75 -11.88
C ARG A 143 27.63 3.49 -13.00
#